data_AF-Q0PQA5-F1
#
_entry.id   AF-Q0PQA5-F1
#
_cell.length_a   1.000
_cell.length_b   1.000
_cell.length_c   1.000
_cell.angle_alpha   90.00
_cell.angle_beta   90.00
_cell.angle_gamma   90.00
#
_symmetry.space_group_name_H-M   'P 1'
#
loop_
_entity.id
_entity.type
_entity.pdbx_description
1 polymer ?
#
loop_
_entity_poly.entity_id
_entity_poly.type
_entity_poly.pdbx_seq_one_letter_code
_entity_poly.pdbx_strand_id
1 'polypeptide(L)'
;LRWIRTVSPGIKLRTDNDGACLFVTDEGCSVYNDRPTACRYYPVGHMAIREAGATEDEARYFLVKEDHCKGHEEDREISVTDYRKEQQVEQYDQINREWMQLILKKKSAGPSIGRPSDTSLQFFFMCCYDMDRFRRFVLSDSFKASYDMDDAFYSTVEKEDLALMSFGIRLLKQILFGDETIAVKPGAEEKRLKERREIS
;
A
#
# COMPACT_ATOMS: atom_id res chain seq x y z
N LEU A 1 1.16 -26.97 6.04
CA LEU A 1 1.20 -25.84 5.06
C LEU A 1 -0.02 -24.91 5.16
N ARG A 2 -0.62 -24.70 6.35
CA ARG A 2 -1.95 -24.07 6.48
C ARG A 2 -1.93 -22.61 6.96
N TRP A 3 -0.77 -21.95 6.96
CA TRP A 3 -0.58 -20.65 7.64
C TRP A 3 -0.36 -19.42 6.73
N ILE A 4 -0.49 -19.55 5.40
CA ILE A 4 -0.20 -18.45 4.43
C ILE A 4 -1.42 -17.58 4.05
N ARG A 5 -2.63 -17.89 4.54
CA ARG A 5 -3.85 -17.09 4.25
C ARG A 5 -4.16 -16.06 5.34
N THR A 6 -3.21 -15.20 5.68
CA THR A 6 -3.55 -13.94 6.36
C THR A 6 -3.98 -12.94 5.30
N VAL A 7 -5.29 -12.89 5.01
CA VAL A 7 -5.88 -11.91 4.09
C VAL A 7 -5.53 -10.52 4.62
N SER A 8 -4.73 -9.77 3.85
CA SER A 8 -4.64 -8.32 4.11
C SER A 8 -5.94 -7.69 3.66
N PRO A 9 -6.48 -6.70 4.40
CA PRO A 9 -7.58 -5.89 3.92
C PRO A 9 -7.20 -5.29 2.56
N GLY A 10 -8.20 -5.13 1.70
CA GLY A 10 -8.05 -4.56 0.38
C GLY A 10 -9.38 -4.01 -0.11
N ILE A 11 -9.30 -3.09 -1.06
CA ILE A 11 -10.47 -2.62 -1.80
C ILE A 11 -10.65 -3.50 -3.03
N LYS A 12 -11.89 -3.89 -3.30
CA LYS A 12 -12.30 -4.43 -4.60
C LYS A 12 -13.17 -3.38 -5.29
N LEU A 13 -12.79 -2.99 -6.49
CA LEU A 13 -13.65 -2.15 -7.33
C LEU A 13 -14.92 -2.92 -7.69
N ARG A 14 -16.06 -2.24 -7.67
CA ARG A 14 -17.34 -2.82 -8.07
C ARG A 14 -17.30 -3.20 -9.54
N THR A 15 -17.78 -4.41 -9.84
CA THR A 15 -17.97 -4.93 -11.19
C THR A 15 -19.45 -4.94 -11.56
N ASP A 16 -19.77 -5.19 -12.83
CA ASP A 16 -21.12 -5.58 -13.20
C ASP A 16 -21.48 -7.00 -12.70
N ASN A 17 -22.64 -7.51 -13.13
CA ASN A 17 -23.14 -8.83 -12.74
C ASN A 17 -22.29 -9.98 -13.29
N ASP A 18 -21.56 -9.76 -14.40
CA ASP A 18 -20.73 -10.77 -15.06
C ASP A 18 -19.25 -10.68 -14.61
N GLY A 19 -18.93 -9.69 -13.77
CA GLY A 19 -17.59 -9.49 -13.22
C GLY A 19 -16.71 -8.55 -14.03
N ALA A 20 -17.25 -7.87 -15.05
CA ALA A 20 -16.52 -6.91 -15.86
C ALA A 20 -16.37 -5.55 -15.15
N CYS A 21 -15.33 -4.81 -15.56
CA CYS A 21 -15.04 -3.48 -15.05
C CYS A 21 -16.12 -2.49 -15.52
N LEU A 22 -16.75 -1.77 -14.58
CA LEU A 22 -17.81 -0.80 -14.87
C LEU A 22 -17.35 0.43 -15.69
N PHE A 23 -16.04 0.63 -15.83
CA PHE A 23 -15.48 1.73 -16.61
C PHE A 23 -15.23 1.35 -18.07
N VAL A 24 -15.30 0.06 -18.42
CA VAL A 24 -15.13 -0.40 -19.80
C VAL A 24 -16.43 -0.18 -20.55
N THR A 25 -16.31 0.45 -21.71
CA THR A 25 -17.38 0.72 -22.67
C THR A 25 -17.01 0.10 -24.01
N ASP A 26 -17.90 0.16 -24.99
CA ASP A 26 -17.62 -0.30 -26.36
C ASP A 26 -16.45 0.45 -27.02
N GLU A 27 -16.15 1.67 -26.57
CA GLU A 27 -15.02 2.50 -27.03
C GLU A 27 -13.73 2.29 -26.20
N GLY A 28 -13.78 1.44 -25.18
CA GLY A 28 -12.68 1.18 -24.24
C GLY A 28 -12.91 1.76 -22.85
N CYS A 29 -11.83 1.95 -22.09
CA CYS A 29 -11.91 2.42 -20.70
C CYS A 29 -12.23 3.92 -20.62
N SER A 30 -13.39 4.27 -20.06
CA SER A 30 -13.83 5.66 -19.85
C SER A 30 -12.94 6.49 -18.93
N VAL A 31 -12.10 5.84 -18.11
CA VAL A 31 -11.11 6.47 -17.23
C VAL A 31 -9.69 6.10 -17.62
N TYR A 32 -9.42 5.89 -18.92
CA TYR A 32 -8.13 5.37 -19.40
C TYR A 32 -6.94 6.14 -18.81
N ASN A 33 -6.96 7.47 -18.82
CA ASN A 33 -5.86 8.29 -18.29
C ASN A 33 -5.69 8.19 -16.77
N ASP A 34 -6.72 7.78 -16.03
CA ASP A 34 -6.73 7.62 -14.57
C ASP A 34 -6.76 6.14 -14.15
N ARG A 35 -6.49 5.22 -15.09
CA ARG A 35 -6.50 3.77 -14.84
C ARG A 35 -5.47 3.39 -13.77
N PRO A 36 -5.79 2.40 -12.92
CA PRO A 36 -4.90 1.99 -11.83
C PRO A 36 -3.60 1.37 -12.34
N THR A 37 -2.57 1.35 -11.50
CA THR A 37 -1.24 0.77 -11.80
C THR A 37 -1.33 -0.63 -12.40
N ALA A 38 -2.25 -1.48 -11.92
CA ALA A 38 -2.45 -2.82 -12.48
C ALA A 38 -2.88 -2.80 -13.96
N CYS A 39 -3.77 -1.89 -14.35
CA CYS A 39 -4.21 -1.74 -15.74
C CYS A 39 -3.15 -1.08 -16.62
N ARG A 40 -2.25 -0.25 -16.06
CA ARG A 40 -1.10 0.32 -16.79
C ARG A 40 -0.04 -0.72 -17.10
N TYR A 41 0.12 -1.69 -16.19
CA TYR A 41 1.13 -2.72 -16.33
C TYR A 41 0.74 -3.79 -17.33
N TYR A 42 -0.54 -4.16 -17.43
CA TYR A 42 -0.99 -5.22 -18.33
C TYR A 42 -0.59 -4.96 -19.81
N PRO A 43 0.10 -5.90 -20.49
CA PRO A 43 0.30 -7.32 -20.12
C PRO A 43 1.62 -7.64 -19.39
N VAL A 44 2.40 -6.63 -18.99
CA VAL A 44 3.58 -6.80 -18.14
C VAL A 44 3.15 -6.98 -16.68
N GLY A 45 3.50 -8.10 -16.07
CA GLY A 45 3.43 -8.26 -14.62
C GLY A 45 4.59 -7.55 -13.92
N HIS A 46 4.31 -6.93 -12.78
CA HIS A 46 5.30 -6.27 -11.92
C HIS A 46 5.20 -6.82 -10.50
N MET A 47 6.34 -7.17 -9.92
CA MET A 47 6.43 -7.63 -8.53
C MET A 47 7.72 -7.16 -7.88
N ALA A 48 7.66 -6.84 -6.59
CA ALA A 48 8.84 -6.71 -5.76
C ALA A 48 9.25 -8.10 -5.24
N ILE A 49 10.54 -8.42 -5.27
CA ILE A 49 11.12 -9.64 -4.72
C ILE A 49 12.27 -9.27 -3.80
N ARG A 50 12.35 -9.94 -2.65
CA ARG A 50 13.54 -9.91 -1.81
C ARG A 50 14.07 -11.33 -1.66
N GLU A 51 15.26 -11.57 -2.17
CA GLU A 51 15.91 -12.88 -2.05
C GLU A 51 16.33 -13.17 -0.61
N ALA A 52 16.48 -14.45 -0.28
CA ALA A 52 16.93 -14.86 1.04
C ALA A 52 18.35 -14.32 1.30
N GLY A 53 18.52 -13.58 2.40
CA GLY A 53 19.80 -12.94 2.74
C GLY A 53 20.04 -11.57 2.09
N ALA A 54 19.18 -11.14 1.16
CA ALA A 54 19.24 -9.79 0.60
C ALA A 54 18.70 -8.76 1.60
N THR A 55 19.36 -7.61 1.68
CA THR A 55 18.92 -6.46 2.49
C THR A 55 17.88 -5.60 1.78
N GLU A 56 17.89 -5.61 0.45
CA GLU A 56 17.02 -4.79 -0.40
C GLU A 56 16.10 -5.65 -1.27
N ASP A 57 14.98 -5.06 -1.70
CA ASP A 57 14.06 -5.63 -2.67
C ASP A 57 14.37 -5.13 -4.09
N GLU A 58 14.08 -5.97 -5.07
CA GLU A 58 14.23 -5.69 -6.50
C GLU A 58 12.87 -5.79 -7.21
N ALA A 59 12.65 -4.92 -8.20
CA ALA A 59 11.53 -5.05 -9.10
C ALA A 59 11.82 -6.12 -10.15
N ARG A 60 10.92 -7.09 -10.30
CA ARG A 60 10.92 -8.07 -11.39
C ARG A 60 9.70 -7.89 -12.27
N TYR A 61 9.92 -8.11 -13.56
CA TYR A 61 8.90 -8.01 -14.59
C TYR A 61 8.78 -9.34 -15.33
N PHE A 62 7.56 -9.67 -15.71
CA PHE A 62 7.25 -10.87 -16.48
C PHE A 62 6.14 -10.56 -17.48
N LEU A 63 6.01 -11.35 -18.54
CA LEU A 63 4.91 -11.19 -19.50
C LEU A 63 3.76 -12.12 -19.11
N VAL A 64 2.56 -11.56 -19.04
CA VAL A 64 1.31 -12.30 -18.95
C VAL A 64 0.84 -12.57 -20.38
N LYS A 65 0.68 -13.86 -20.72
CA LYS A 65 0.19 -14.30 -22.03
C LYS A 65 -1.14 -15.01 -21.82
N GLU A 66 -2.18 -14.45 -22.45
CA GLU A 66 -3.54 -14.96 -22.42
C GLU A 66 -4.08 -14.90 -23.85
N ASP A 67 -4.91 -15.87 -24.25
CA ASP A 67 -5.34 -16.03 -25.65
C ASP A 67 -6.06 -14.80 -26.22
N HIS A 68 -6.71 -14.03 -25.35
CA HIS A 68 -7.43 -12.80 -25.70
C HIS A 68 -6.52 -11.57 -25.82
N CYS A 69 -5.27 -11.64 -25.35
CA CYS A 69 -4.31 -10.54 -25.40
C CYS A 69 -3.59 -10.52 -26.76
N LYS A 70 -4.18 -9.84 -27.75
CA LYS A 70 -3.65 -9.78 -29.11
C LYS A 70 -2.46 -8.84 -29.30
N GLY A 71 -2.15 -8.00 -28.31
CA GLY A 71 -1.01 -7.09 -28.37
C GLY A 71 0.36 -7.79 -28.51
N HIS A 72 0.46 -9.07 -28.14
CA HIS A 72 1.68 -9.87 -28.33
C HIS A 72 1.92 -10.31 -29.78
N GLU A 73 0.92 -10.16 -30.66
CA GLU A 73 0.97 -10.54 -32.08
C GLU A 73 1.35 -9.36 -32.99
N GLU A 74 1.46 -8.14 -32.43
CA GLU A 74 1.84 -6.93 -33.15
C GLU A 74 3.33 -6.96 -33.54
N ASP A 75 3.66 -6.43 -34.73
CA ASP A 75 5.04 -6.24 -35.21
C ASP A 75 5.67 -5.00 -34.56
N ARG A 76 5.71 -5.01 -33.22
CA ARG A 76 6.24 -3.91 -32.40
C ARG A 76 7.03 -4.47 -31.22
N GLU A 77 8.31 -4.15 -31.19
CA GLU A 77 9.16 -4.40 -30.03
C GLU A 77 9.26 -3.17 -29.13
N ILE A 78 9.25 -3.39 -27.81
CA ILE A 78 9.45 -2.34 -26.81
C ILE A 78 10.15 -2.92 -25.59
N SER A 79 11.09 -2.15 -25.02
CA SER A 79 11.73 -2.53 -23.76
C SER A 79 10.76 -2.34 -22.58
N VAL A 80 10.93 -3.09 -21.49
CA VAL A 80 10.11 -2.89 -20.27
C VAL A 80 10.26 -1.45 -19.74
N THR A 81 11.45 -0.87 -19.83
CA THR A 81 11.72 0.51 -19.40
C THR A 81 10.91 1.51 -20.23
N ASP A 82 10.91 1.40 -21.55
CA ASP A 82 10.19 2.32 -22.42
C ASP A 82 8.68 2.10 -22.33
N TYR A 83 8.24 0.84 -22.16
CA TYR A 83 6.85 0.52 -21.90
C TYR A 83 6.34 1.20 -20.62
N ARG A 84 7.12 1.17 -19.52
CA ARG A 84 6.75 1.86 -18.26
C ARG A 84 6.61 3.37 -18.42
N LYS A 85 7.50 3.99 -19.22
CA LYS A 85 7.41 5.42 -19.56
C LYS A 85 6.16 5.71 -20.38
N GLU A 86 5.91 4.93 -21.42
CA GLU A 86 4.74 5.06 -22.30
C GLU A 86 3.42 4.88 -21.53
N GLN A 87 3.37 3.95 -20.58
CA GLN A 87 2.21 3.71 -19.72
C GLN A 87 2.12 4.70 -18.54
N GLN A 88 3.09 5.61 -18.40
CA GLN A 88 3.17 6.63 -17.34
C GLN A 88 3.08 6.03 -15.93
N VAL A 89 3.70 4.87 -15.71
CA VAL A 89 3.54 4.11 -14.46
C VAL A 89 4.59 4.46 -13.40
N GLU A 90 5.72 5.05 -13.80
CA GLU A 90 6.90 5.24 -12.94
C GLU A 90 6.61 6.06 -11.67
N GLN A 91 5.82 7.13 -11.77
CA GLN A 91 5.42 7.93 -10.61
C GLN A 91 4.62 7.12 -9.58
N TYR A 92 3.76 6.20 -10.05
CA TYR A 92 2.97 5.35 -9.19
C TYR A 92 3.83 4.25 -8.56
N ASP A 93 4.82 3.72 -9.28
CA ASP A 93 5.77 2.77 -8.73
C ASP A 93 6.57 3.38 -7.58
N GLN A 94 7.02 4.63 -7.74
CA GLN A 94 7.77 5.33 -6.70
C GLN A 94 6.95 5.45 -5.41
N ILE A 95 5.67 5.83 -5.53
CA ILE A 95 4.74 5.93 -4.40
C ILE A 95 4.45 4.54 -3.80
N ASN A 96 4.23 3.53 -4.65
CA ASN A 96 3.85 2.18 -4.21
C ASN A 96 5.02 1.36 -3.65
N ARG A 97 6.27 1.73 -3.91
CA ARG A 97 7.46 0.96 -3.52
C ARG A 97 7.46 0.67 -2.02
N GLU A 98 7.24 1.68 -1.19
CA GLU A 98 7.22 1.50 0.26
C GLU A 98 6.10 0.58 0.74
N TRP A 99 4.93 0.64 0.08
CA TRP A 99 3.82 -0.25 0.36
C TRP A 99 4.16 -1.70 -0.04
N MET A 100 4.78 -1.91 -1.21
CA MET A 100 5.24 -3.24 -1.63
C MET A 100 6.26 -3.82 -0.65
N GLN A 101 7.19 -3.02 -0.15
CA GLN A 101 8.14 -3.42 0.90
C GLN A 101 7.44 -3.82 2.19
N LEU A 102 6.40 -3.09 2.61
CA LEU A 102 5.58 -3.46 3.77
C LEU A 102 4.90 -4.83 3.57
N ILE A 103 4.31 -5.06 2.39
CA ILE A 103 3.67 -6.33 2.04
C ILE A 103 4.69 -7.47 1.96
N LEU A 104 5.87 -7.23 1.40
CA LEU A 104 6.97 -8.19 1.37
C LEU A 104 7.42 -8.53 2.79
N LYS A 105 7.63 -7.53 3.65
CA LYS A 105 8.00 -7.74 5.05
C LYS A 105 6.96 -8.60 5.78
N LYS A 106 5.67 -8.34 5.58
CA LYS A 106 4.59 -9.19 6.09
C LYS A 106 4.66 -10.62 5.56
N LYS A 107 4.86 -10.81 4.24
CA LYS A 107 4.93 -12.15 3.62
C LYS A 107 6.17 -12.92 4.03
N SER A 108 7.28 -12.24 4.30
CA SER A 108 8.53 -12.80 4.81
C SER A 108 8.55 -12.96 6.33
N ALA A 109 7.55 -12.43 7.05
CA ALA A 109 7.48 -12.57 8.49
C ALA A 109 7.29 -14.05 8.86
N GLY A 110 8.21 -14.56 9.68
CA GLY A 110 8.13 -15.94 10.17
C GLY A 110 6.92 -16.17 11.08
N PRO A 111 6.65 -17.42 11.46
CA PRO A 111 5.53 -17.78 12.32
C PRO A 111 5.57 -17.09 13.70
N SER A 112 6.71 -16.53 14.11
CA SER A 112 6.91 -15.77 15.35
C SER A 112 6.13 -14.46 15.42
N ILE A 113 5.74 -13.85 14.28
CA ILE A 113 4.94 -12.61 14.27
C ILE A 113 3.45 -12.88 14.52
N GLY A 114 3.01 -14.14 14.41
CA GLY A 114 1.63 -14.54 14.67
C GLY A 114 0.62 -13.95 13.67
N ARG A 115 -0.68 -14.09 14.00
CA ARG A 115 -1.77 -13.51 13.21
C ARG A 115 -2.03 -12.07 13.69
N PRO A 116 -2.11 -11.07 12.78
CA PRO A 116 -2.52 -9.72 13.15
C PRO A 116 -3.91 -9.72 13.78
N SER A 117 -4.10 -8.92 14.83
CA SER A 117 -5.41 -8.72 15.45
C SER A 117 -6.36 -7.97 14.51
N ASP A 118 -7.67 -8.05 14.77
CA ASP A 118 -8.66 -7.30 14.00
C ASP A 118 -8.42 -5.78 14.08
N THR A 119 -7.97 -5.28 15.22
CA THR A 119 -7.53 -3.89 15.39
C THR A 119 -6.36 -3.55 14.46
N SER A 120 -5.35 -4.40 14.36
CA SER A 120 -4.22 -4.19 13.43
C SER A 120 -4.66 -4.22 11.97
N LEU A 121 -5.63 -5.08 11.62
CA LEU A 121 -6.20 -5.12 10.27
C LEU A 121 -7.02 -3.86 9.96
N GLN A 122 -7.85 -3.40 10.89
CA GLN A 122 -8.59 -2.14 10.76
C GLN A 122 -7.65 -0.93 10.63
N PHE A 123 -6.56 -0.92 11.40
CA PHE A 123 -5.54 0.11 11.33
C PHE A 123 -4.81 0.10 9.98
N PHE A 124 -4.42 -1.08 9.49
CA PHE A 124 -3.86 -1.25 8.15
C PHE A 124 -4.81 -0.73 7.07
N PHE A 125 -6.09 -1.09 7.16
CA PHE A 125 -7.10 -0.63 6.21
C PHE A 125 -7.21 0.90 6.21
N MET A 126 -7.30 1.51 7.39
CA MET A 126 -7.39 2.97 7.53
C MET A 126 -6.20 3.67 6.86
N CYS A 127 -4.97 3.26 7.20
CA CYS A 127 -3.75 3.88 6.68
C CYS A 127 -3.54 3.69 5.17
N CYS A 128 -4.05 2.60 4.56
CA CYS A 128 -3.82 2.29 3.15
C CYS A 128 -4.96 2.71 2.22
N TYR A 129 -6.19 2.80 2.72
CA TYR A 129 -7.38 2.84 1.87
C TYR A 129 -8.46 3.85 2.30
N ASP A 130 -8.38 4.41 3.51
CA ASP A 130 -9.34 5.38 4.04
C ASP A 130 -8.60 6.65 4.47
N MET A 131 -8.14 7.41 3.47
CA MET A 131 -7.32 8.60 3.66
C MET A 131 -8.04 9.67 4.48
N ASP A 132 -9.36 9.82 4.33
CA ASP A 132 -10.15 10.78 5.09
C ASP A 132 -10.17 10.45 6.59
N ARG A 133 -10.44 9.19 6.93
CA ARG A 133 -10.40 8.75 8.32
C ARG A 133 -8.98 8.78 8.86
N PHE A 134 -7.99 8.41 8.06
CA PHE A 134 -6.60 8.46 8.49
C PHE A 134 -6.15 9.90 8.76
N ARG A 135 -6.54 10.86 7.93
CA ARG A 135 -6.29 12.29 8.12
C ARG A 135 -6.87 12.77 9.45
N ARG A 136 -8.15 12.46 9.71
CA ARG A 136 -8.80 12.79 11.00
C ARG A 136 -8.09 12.16 12.18
N PHE A 137 -7.62 10.92 12.03
CA PHE A 137 -6.85 10.23 13.07
C PHE A 137 -5.53 10.94 13.36
N VAL A 138 -4.73 11.26 12.34
CA VAL A 138 -3.42 11.94 12.50
C VAL A 138 -3.57 13.35 13.07
N LEU A 139 -4.64 14.06 12.73
CA LEU A 139 -4.89 15.42 13.22
C LEU A 139 -5.55 15.48 14.61
N SER A 140 -5.94 14.35 15.17
CA SER A 140 -6.60 14.28 16.47
C SER A 140 -5.67 14.64 17.63
N ASP A 141 -6.24 15.17 18.71
CA ASP A 141 -5.49 15.51 19.93
C ASP A 141 -4.81 14.30 20.56
N SER A 142 -5.42 13.12 20.48
CA SER A 142 -4.84 11.88 21.00
C SER A 142 -3.60 11.46 20.23
N PHE A 143 -3.59 11.66 18.90
CA PHE A 143 -2.42 11.44 18.07
C PHE A 143 -1.31 12.45 18.36
N LYS A 144 -1.66 13.75 18.41
CA LYS A 144 -0.74 14.85 18.74
C LYS A 144 -0.14 14.75 20.15
N ALA A 145 -0.88 14.16 21.10
CA ALA A 145 -0.37 13.87 22.45
C ALA A 145 0.59 12.68 22.47
N SER A 146 0.53 11.81 21.45
CA SER A 146 1.32 10.58 21.36
C SER A 146 2.63 10.76 20.60
N TYR A 147 2.62 11.49 19.49
CA TYR A 147 3.75 11.59 18.57
C TYR A 147 4.38 12.97 18.60
N ASP A 148 5.70 13.01 18.45
CA ASP A 148 6.49 14.24 18.49
C ASP A 148 6.78 14.73 17.06
N MET A 149 5.81 15.46 16.51
CA MET A 149 5.87 16.04 15.16
C MET A 149 5.71 17.56 15.26
N ASP A 150 6.31 18.29 14.33
CA ASP A 150 6.21 19.74 14.24
C ASP A 150 4.92 20.20 13.52
N ASP A 151 4.62 21.49 13.63
CA ASP A 151 3.45 22.10 12.99
C ASP A 151 3.53 22.05 11.46
N ALA A 152 4.74 22.01 10.90
CA ALA A 152 4.97 21.87 9.48
C ALA A 152 4.46 20.51 8.97
N PHE A 153 4.78 19.41 9.65
CA PHE A 153 4.23 18.09 9.37
C PHE A 153 2.70 18.11 9.37
N TYR A 154 2.08 18.64 10.43
CA TYR A 154 0.61 18.66 10.53
C TYR A 154 -0.04 19.50 9.44
N SER A 155 0.56 20.65 9.09
CA SER A 155 0.08 21.50 8.00
C SER A 155 0.14 20.80 6.64
N THR A 156 1.19 20.01 6.40
CA THR A 156 1.35 19.23 5.17
C THR A 156 0.34 18.08 5.10
N VAL A 157 0.28 17.23 6.14
CA VAL A 157 -0.62 16.07 6.16
C VAL A 157 -2.09 16.44 6.40
N GLU A 158 -2.42 17.72 6.54
CA GLU A 158 -3.79 18.22 6.47
C GLU A 158 -4.26 18.40 5.02
N LYS A 159 -3.35 18.73 4.10
CA LYS A 159 -3.69 19.15 2.72
C LYS A 159 -3.20 18.19 1.64
N GLU A 160 -2.15 17.43 1.91
CA GLU A 160 -1.48 16.61 0.90
C GLU A 160 -1.72 15.13 1.14
N ASP A 161 -2.45 14.47 0.23
CA ASP A 161 -2.71 13.02 0.29
C ASP A 161 -1.43 12.19 0.16
N LEU A 162 -0.51 12.56 -0.74
CA LEU A 162 0.72 11.79 -0.95
C LEU A 162 1.63 11.79 0.29
N ALA A 163 1.75 12.94 0.96
CA ALA A 163 2.48 13.04 2.22
C ALA A 163 1.83 12.19 3.31
N LEU A 164 0.49 12.25 3.42
CA LEU A 164 -0.26 11.44 4.37
C LEU A 164 -0.13 9.93 4.05
N MET A 165 -0.15 9.52 2.78
CA MET A 165 0.05 8.13 2.36
C MET A 165 1.43 7.62 2.76
N SER A 166 2.49 8.37 2.43
CA SER A 166 3.87 8.03 2.81
C SER A 166 4.00 7.90 4.34
N PHE A 167 3.40 8.83 5.09
CA PHE A 167 3.35 8.76 6.54
C PHE A 167 2.62 7.50 7.05
N GLY A 168 1.50 7.15 6.42
CA GLY A 168 0.73 5.94 6.74
C GLY A 168 1.57 4.68 6.65
N ILE A 169 2.39 4.53 5.61
CA ILE A 169 3.29 3.38 5.47
C ILE A 169 4.36 3.37 6.58
N ARG A 170 4.98 4.52 6.86
CA ARG A 170 5.98 4.65 7.93
C ARG A 170 5.39 4.32 9.30
N LEU A 171 4.17 4.79 9.57
CA LEU A 171 3.45 4.52 10.82
C LEU A 171 3.06 3.03 10.95
N LEU A 172 2.66 2.39 9.85
CA LEU A 172 2.40 0.95 9.82
C LEU A 172 3.66 0.13 10.09
N LYS A 173 4.81 0.51 9.51
CA LYS A 173 6.10 -0.14 9.79
C LYS A 173 6.43 -0.09 11.29
N GLN A 174 6.25 1.07 11.93
CA GLN A 174 6.49 1.22 13.37
C GLN A 174 5.50 0.41 14.22
N ILE A 175 4.20 0.50 13.96
CA ILE A 175 3.17 -0.13 14.81
C ILE A 175 3.11 -1.65 14.62
N LEU A 176 3.28 -2.15 13.39
CA LEU A 176 3.13 -3.58 13.09
C LEU A 176 4.44 -4.36 13.20
N PHE A 177 5.59 -3.70 13.04
CA PHE A 177 6.89 -4.36 12.97
C PHE A 177 7.96 -3.79 13.92
N GLY A 178 7.65 -2.74 14.68
CA GLY A 178 8.62 -2.12 15.60
C GLY A 178 9.72 -1.31 14.90
N ASP A 179 9.51 -0.90 13.65
CA ASP A 179 10.46 -0.03 12.94
C ASP A 179 10.33 1.42 13.45
N GLU A 180 10.91 1.67 14.62
CA GLU A 180 10.84 2.95 15.33
C GLU A 180 11.57 4.07 14.58
N THR A 181 10.84 4.72 13.68
CA THR A 181 11.34 5.86 12.88
C THR A 181 10.63 7.16 13.23
N ILE A 182 9.45 7.10 13.86
CA ILE A 182 8.58 8.21 14.24
C ILE A 182 8.75 8.45 15.73
N ALA A 183 9.24 9.63 16.10
CA ALA A 183 9.44 10.02 17.48
C ALA A 183 8.12 10.03 18.25
N VAL A 184 8.15 9.47 19.47
CA VAL A 184 7.03 9.37 20.40
C VAL A 184 7.33 10.28 21.58
N LYS A 185 6.32 11.01 22.08
CA LYS A 185 6.50 11.90 23.23
C LYS A 185 6.84 11.10 24.50
N PRO A 186 7.70 11.63 25.38
CA PRO A 186 8.01 10.99 26.66
C PRO A 186 6.74 10.66 27.46
N GLY A 187 6.64 9.45 28.01
CA GLY A 187 5.51 9.01 28.82
C GLY A 187 4.21 8.70 28.05
N ALA A 188 4.17 8.90 26.73
CA ALA A 188 2.98 8.57 25.92
C ALA A 188 2.65 7.06 25.94
N GLU A 189 3.68 6.20 26.01
CA GLU A 189 3.49 4.76 26.11
C GLU A 189 2.89 4.34 27.45
N GLU A 190 3.42 4.83 28.57
CA GLU A 190 2.87 4.58 29.90
C GLU A 190 1.43 5.08 30.02
N LYS A 191 1.12 6.25 29.44
CA LYS A 191 -0.25 6.79 29.39
C LYS A 191 -1.19 5.86 28.64
N ARG A 192 -0.80 5.39 27.44
CA ARG A 192 -1.60 4.44 26.65
C ARG A 192 -1.79 3.09 27.35
N LEU A 193 -0.80 2.63 28.11
CA LEU A 193 -0.89 1.40 28.89
C LEU A 193 -1.83 1.55 30.09
N LYS A 194 -1.82 2.70 30.76
CA LYS A 194 -2.77 3.01 31.84
C LYS A 194 -4.21 3.09 31.33
N GLU A 195 -4.45 3.87 30.27
CA GLU A 195 -5.78 4.01 29.66
C GLU A 195 -6.33 2.64 29.19
N ARG A 196 -5.49 1.77 28.62
CA ARG A 196 -5.92 0.41 28.24
C ARG A 196 -6.24 -0.49 29.44
N ARG A 197 -5.54 -0.32 30.57
CA ARG A 197 -5.82 -1.08 31.79
C ARG A 197 -7.09 -0.61 32.49
N GLU A 198 -7.49 0.65 32.33
CA GLU A 198 -8.72 1.19 32.90
C GLU A 198 -9.99 0.78 32.12
N ILE A 199 -9.83 0.38 30.85
CA ILE A 199 -10.92 -0.03 29.95
C ILE A 199 -11.09 -1.56 29.89
N SER A 200 -10.06 -2.32 30.31
CA SER A 200 -10.05 -3.80 30.33
C SER A 200 -10.54 -4.38 31.64
#